data_AF-A0A8X7NUU6-F1
#
_entry.id   AF-A0A8X7NUU6-F1
#
_cell.length_a   1.000
_cell.length_b   1.000
_cell.length_c   1.000
_cell.angle_alpha   90.00
_cell.angle_beta   90.00
_cell.angle_gamma   90.00
#
_symmetry.space_group_name_H-M   'P 1'
#
loop_
_entity.id
_entity.type
_entity.pdbx_description
1 polymer ?
#
loop_
_entity_poly.entity_id
_entity_poly.type
_entity_poly.pdbx_seq_one_letter_code
_entity_poly.pdbx_strand_id
1 'polypeptide(L)'
;MSSEATRSSAPTSGKDPPHDNKMKKPSPATEPTSISILSLPDDLLINCLSRVSRVYYHFLRRVSKRFRSILASPELYATRSRLNRTEKCIYLYIRFPLDPKTYWLTLSRLPSRNIANGSSGYYAEQIPCPNYLRPAQSSTLVSVGSDIYKIGGANHLHECKIWKRNYCLSVSVLDCRTHTWRQAPSMGMARNANSTATLFDGKIYVAGGCDEEYVSKPNWIEAFDLETQTWGPVTNPRIFRRHEEDRVKGFGAKSVSLEGKLYIFGDESAVYNPEEGKWSAVGEDMYRMSRAERERHCVIDDVLFLWDRYNRVFKWYDSKSDSWKDLIGIEGLPELSTDPRVCQVEMVDLGGKIGFLWNEYLYTATNQECRIWCAEITFERRDGDEMRGKVEWFDFVLRTHESCSMFDVVSASV
;
A
#
# COMPACT_ATOMS: atom_id res chain seq x y z
N MET A 1 74.53 19.02 -89.73
CA MET A 1 75.84 18.59 -90.28
C MET A 1 76.46 17.62 -89.30
N SER A 2 76.68 16.38 -89.77
CA SER A 2 77.48 15.29 -89.19
C SER A 2 77.20 14.82 -87.75
N SER A 3 77.24 13.55 -87.38
CA SER A 3 77.37 12.25 -88.06
C SER A 3 77.49 11.22 -86.93
N GLU A 4 76.82 10.07 -87.05
CA GLU A 4 77.32 8.71 -86.70
C GLU A 4 77.80 8.41 -85.25
N ALA A 5 77.75 7.20 -84.69
CA ALA A 5 77.20 5.90 -85.07
C ALA A 5 77.41 4.94 -83.86
N THR A 6 76.35 4.19 -83.53
CA THR A 6 76.27 2.76 -83.15
C THR A 6 77.15 2.06 -82.08
N ARG A 7 76.40 1.24 -81.30
CA ARG A 7 76.66 -0.12 -80.72
C ARG A 7 77.62 -0.20 -79.52
N SER A 8 77.46 -1.05 -78.50
CA SER A 8 76.46 -2.02 -77.98
C SER A 8 77.27 -3.06 -77.21
N SER A 9 76.98 -3.34 -75.92
CA SER A 9 76.97 -4.71 -75.34
C SER A 9 76.72 -4.69 -73.83
N ALA A 10 75.65 -5.38 -73.40
CA ALA A 10 75.42 -5.85 -72.02
C ALA A 10 76.13 -7.23 -71.82
N PRO A 11 76.24 -7.89 -70.63
CA PRO A 11 75.13 -8.14 -69.69
C PRO A 11 75.42 -8.33 -68.15
N THR A 12 74.31 -8.25 -67.40
CA THR A 12 73.86 -9.01 -66.19
C THR A 12 74.62 -9.07 -64.85
N SER A 13 73.90 -8.64 -63.79
CA SER A 13 73.47 -9.36 -62.56
C SER A 13 73.36 -8.33 -61.41
N GLY A 14 72.35 -8.25 -60.53
CA GLY A 14 71.26 -9.12 -60.11
C GLY A 14 71.21 -9.07 -58.57
N LYS A 15 70.20 -8.43 -57.97
CA LYS A 15 69.68 -8.64 -56.59
C LYS A 15 68.56 -7.63 -56.26
N ASP A 16 67.32 -8.11 -56.17
CA ASP A 16 66.18 -7.43 -55.53
C ASP A 16 65.75 -8.21 -54.26
N PRO A 17 65.30 -7.54 -53.17
CA PRO A 17 64.68 -8.17 -52.00
C PRO A 17 63.12 -7.96 -52.00
N PRO A 18 62.35 -8.38 -50.98
CA PRO A 18 61.61 -9.65 -51.00
C PRO A 18 60.06 -9.53 -50.96
N HIS A 19 59.43 -10.60 -51.46
CA HIS A 19 58.07 -11.14 -51.22
C HIS A 19 57.02 -10.31 -50.44
N ASP A 20 55.98 -9.86 -51.16
CA ASP A 20 54.65 -9.55 -50.63
C ASP A 20 53.85 -10.84 -50.35
N ASN A 21 53.62 -11.15 -49.07
CA ASN A 21 52.69 -12.19 -48.65
C ASN A 21 51.24 -11.67 -48.74
N LYS A 22 50.48 -12.14 -49.74
CA LYS A 22 49.02 -11.98 -49.77
C LYS A 22 48.37 -12.76 -48.61
N MET A 23 48.07 -12.07 -47.52
CA MET A 23 47.15 -12.57 -46.50
C MET A 23 45.73 -12.70 -47.10
N LYS A 24 45.18 -13.91 -47.07
CA LYS A 24 43.75 -14.16 -47.33
C LYS A 24 42.92 -13.38 -46.30
N LYS A 25 41.98 -12.57 -46.79
CA LYS A 25 40.95 -11.90 -45.98
C LYS A 25 40.24 -12.93 -45.09
N PRO A 26 40.11 -12.71 -43.77
CA PRO A 26 39.21 -13.52 -42.96
C PRO A 26 37.78 -13.28 -43.43
N SER A 27 37.00 -14.34 -43.62
CA SER A 27 35.55 -14.29 -43.76
C SER A 27 34.95 -13.51 -42.57
N PRO A 28 33.93 -12.65 -42.78
CA PRO A 28 33.33 -11.94 -41.67
C PRO A 28 32.74 -12.97 -40.69
N ALA A 29 33.21 -12.92 -39.45
CA ALA A 29 32.61 -13.66 -38.36
C ALA A 29 31.13 -13.26 -38.30
N THR A 30 30.24 -14.25 -38.33
CA THR A 30 28.81 -14.06 -38.11
C THR A 30 28.63 -13.26 -36.82
N GLU A 31 28.16 -12.02 -36.91
CA GLU A 31 27.80 -11.24 -35.74
C GLU A 31 26.84 -12.09 -34.90
N PRO A 32 27.03 -12.19 -33.56
CA PRO A 32 26.10 -12.93 -32.74
C PRO A 32 24.72 -12.27 -32.90
N THR A 33 23.80 -12.99 -33.53
CA THR A 33 22.42 -12.55 -33.74
C THR A 33 21.90 -12.02 -32.41
N SER A 34 21.63 -10.72 -32.32
CA SER A 34 21.16 -10.13 -31.08
C SER A 34 19.82 -10.76 -30.73
N ILE A 35 19.81 -11.61 -29.71
CA ILE A 35 18.57 -12.21 -29.21
C ILE A 35 17.78 -11.07 -28.59
N SER A 36 16.78 -10.59 -29.32
CA SER A 36 15.87 -9.58 -28.82
C SER A 36 15.04 -10.20 -27.70
N ILE A 37 14.87 -9.50 -26.59
CA ILE A 37 13.95 -9.96 -25.53
C ILE A 37 12.53 -10.19 -26.09
N LEU A 38 12.16 -9.49 -27.17
CA LEU A 38 10.90 -9.66 -27.88
C LEU A 38 10.76 -10.99 -28.65
N SER A 39 11.84 -11.74 -28.85
CA SER A 39 11.80 -13.07 -29.48
C SER A 39 11.71 -14.22 -28.48
N LEU A 40 11.83 -13.95 -27.18
CA LEU A 40 11.63 -14.98 -26.14
C LEU A 40 10.17 -15.44 -26.11
N PRO A 41 9.87 -16.71 -25.81
CA PRO A 41 8.52 -17.18 -25.46
C PRO A 41 7.91 -16.47 -24.23
N ASP A 42 6.58 -16.51 -24.08
CA ASP A 42 5.85 -15.76 -23.04
C ASP A 42 6.20 -16.23 -21.62
N ASP A 43 6.44 -17.52 -21.41
CA ASP A 43 6.85 -18.09 -20.13
C ASP A 43 8.21 -17.58 -19.66
N LEU A 44 9.19 -17.48 -20.57
CA LEU A 44 10.50 -16.88 -20.29
C LEU A 44 10.38 -15.38 -20.03
N LEU A 45 9.53 -14.66 -20.77
CA LEU A 45 9.26 -13.25 -20.51
C LEU A 45 8.63 -13.04 -19.14
N ILE A 46 7.62 -13.83 -18.78
CA ILE A 46 7.02 -13.80 -17.43
C ILE A 46 8.08 -14.04 -16.37
N ASN A 47 8.94 -15.04 -16.57
CA ASN A 47 10.02 -15.35 -15.64
C ASN A 47 10.97 -14.15 -15.48
N CYS A 48 11.41 -13.52 -16.58
CA CYS A 48 12.26 -12.32 -16.54
C CYS A 48 11.56 -11.14 -15.87
N LEU A 49 10.34 -10.80 -16.31
CA LEU A 49 9.57 -9.66 -15.81
C LEU A 49 9.17 -9.81 -14.35
N SER A 50 8.94 -11.03 -13.86
CA SER A 50 8.62 -11.29 -12.45
C SER A 50 9.75 -10.91 -11.49
N ARG A 51 10.98 -10.73 -11.99
CA ARG A 51 12.14 -10.28 -11.20
C ARG A 51 12.36 -8.77 -11.28
N VAL A 52 11.68 -8.09 -12.20
CA VAL A 52 11.76 -6.63 -12.35
C VAL A 52 10.81 -5.97 -11.37
N SER A 53 11.26 -4.90 -10.70
CA SER A 53 10.39 -4.17 -9.78
C SER A 53 9.16 -3.61 -10.50
N ARG A 54 8.00 -3.66 -9.83
CA ARG A 54 6.73 -3.14 -10.38
C ARG A 54 6.81 -1.69 -10.80
N VAL A 55 7.66 -0.90 -10.14
CA VAL A 55 7.86 0.51 -10.52
C VAL A 55 8.32 0.66 -11.97
N TYR A 56 8.93 -0.34 -12.61
CA TYR A 56 9.28 -0.25 -14.03
C TYR A 56 8.18 -0.71 -14.98
N TYR A 57 7.11 -1.32 -14.48
CA TYR A 57 6.05 -1.90 -15.32
C TYR A 57 5.32 -0.83 -16.13
N HIS A 58 5.18 0.40 -15.61
CA HIS A 58 4.57 1.49 -16.37
C HIS A 58 5.40 1.90 -17.59
N PHE A 59 6.74 1.85 -17.52
CA PHE A 59 7.62 2.03 -18.67
C PHE A 59 7.52 0.84 -19.62
N LEU A 60 7.60 -0.38 -19.09
CA LEU A 60 7.59 -1.62 -19.88
C LEU A 60 6.27 -1.84 -20.63
N ARG A 61 5.12 -1.45 -20.05
CA ARG A 61 3.79 -1.46 -20.72
C ARG A 61 3.74 -0.57 -21.98
N ARG A 62 4.64 0.40 -22.12
CA ARG A 62 4.73 1.30 -23.28
C ARG A 62 5.65 0.78 -24.38
N VAL A 63 6.50 -0.20 -24.08
CA VAL A 63 7.47 -0.76 -25.05
C VAL A 63 6.76 -1.52 -26.18
N SER A 64 5.79 -2.39 -25.87
CA SER A 64 5.03 -3.13 -26.88
C SER A 64 3.67 -3.61 -26.37
N LYS A 65 2.76 -3.96 -27.30
CA LYS A 65 1.47 -4.60 -26.97
C LYS A 65 1.65 -5.91 -26.22
N ARG A 66 2.70 -6.69 -26.57
CA ARG A 66 3.02 -7.97 -25.93
C ARG A 66 3.41 -7.79 -24.47
N PHE A 67 4.32 -6.87 -24.17
CA PHE A 67 4.68 -6.54 -22.78
C PHE A 67 3.48 -6.03 -22.00
N ARG A 68 2.64 -5.18 -22.60
CA ARG A 68 1.40 -4.72 -21.96
C ARG A 68 0.47 -5.87 -21.58
N SER A 69 0.30 -6.84 -22.48
CA SER A 69 -0.52 -8.03 -22.24
C SER A 69 0.03 -8.90 -21.12
N ILE A 70 1.34 -9.19 -21.15
CA ILE A 70 2.01 -10.01 -20.12
C ILE A 70 1.96 -9.32 -18.74
N LEU A 71 2.19 -8.01 -18.69
CA LEU A 71 2.13 -7.21 -17.46
C LEU A 71 0.70 -7.00 -16.92
N ALA A 72 -0.32 -7.43 -17.65
CA ALA A 72 -1.70 -7.48 -17.20
C ALA A 72 -2.17 -8.91 -16.90
N SER A 73 -1.33 -9.92 -17.18
CA SER A 73 -1.71 -11.33 -17.04
C SER A 73 -1.59 -11.80 -15.58
N PRO A 74 -2.54 -12.62 -15.09
CA PRO A 74 -2.49 -13.16 -13.74
C PRO A 74 -1.29 -14.09 -13.50
N GLU A 75 -0.79 -14.75 -14.54
CA GLU A 75 0.36 -15.67 -14.49
C GLU A 75 1.64 -14.99 -14.03
N LEU A 76 1.83 -13.70 -14.39
CA LEU A 76 2.96 -12.91 -13.92
C LEU A 76 2.94 -12.78 -12.39
N TYR A 77 1.80 -12.43 -11.83
CA TYR A 77 1.64 -12.23 -10.39
C TYR A 77 1.71 -13.54 -9.61
N ALA A 78 1.13 -14.61 -10.15
CA ALA A 78 1.33 -15.95 -9.61
C ALA A 78 2.82 -16.34 -9.59
N THR A 79 3.55 -16.04 -10.67
CA THR A 79 5.00 -16.30 -10.74
C THR A 79 5.79 -15.48 -9.72
N ARG A 80 5.48 -14.19 -9.58
CA ARG A 80 6.10 -13.31 -8.56
C ARG A 80 5.88 -13.84 -7.14
N SER A 81 4.65 -14.25 -6.83
CA SER A 81 4.29 -14.84 -5.54
C SER A 81 5.11 -16.09 -5.26
N ARG A 82 5.19 -17.05 -6.19
CA ARG A 82 6.03 -18.25 -6.04
C ARG A 82 7.51 -17.96 -5.85
N LEU A 83 8.01 -16.85 -6.41
CA LEU A 83 9.40 -16.42 -6.30
C LEU A 83 9.68 -15.54 -5.08
N ASN A 84 8.68 -15.31 -4.22
CA ASN A 84 8.76 -14.37 -3.09
C ASN A 84 9.22 -12.97 -3.52
N ARG A 85 8.69 -12.50 -4.64
CA ARG A 85 8.96 -11.18 -5.23
C ARG A 85 7.76 -10.24 -5.17
N THR A 86 6.78 -10.51 -4.33
CA THR A 86 5.68 -9.56 -4.09
C THR A 86 6.20 -8.30 -3.42
N GLU A 87 5.73 -7.15 -3.88
CA GLU A 87 6.06 -5.84 -3.33
C GLU A 87 4.87 -5.28 -2.56
N LYS A 88 5.10 -4.72 -1.37
CA LYS A 88 4.08 -3.95 -0.66
C LYS A 88 3.98 -2.56 -1.29
N CYS A 89 2.83 -2.28 -1.91
CA CYS A 89 2.55 -0.98 -2.50
C CYS A 89 1.63 -0.18 -1.57
N ILE A 90 1.86 1.13 -1.49
CA ILE A 90 1.00 2.04 -0.74
C ILE A 90 -0.11 2.54 -1.67
N TYR A 91 -1.34 2.53 -1.17
CA TYR A 91 -2.50 3.10 -1.83
C TYR A 91 -3.03 4.24 -0.97
N LEU A 92 -3.06 5.43 -1.56
CA LEU A 92 -3.59 6.64 -0.96
C LEU A 92 -5.00 6.89 -1.46
N TYR A 93 -5.87 7.27 -0.53
CA TYR A 93 -7.16 7.83 -0.81
C TYR A 93 -7.17 9.28 -0.33
N ILE A 94 -7.36 10.24 -1.24
CA ILE A 94 -7.26 11.68 -0.95
C ILE A 94 -8.57 12.39 -1.28
N ARG A 95 -8.93 13.34 -0.42
CA ARG A 95 -10.04 14.28 -0.64
C ARG A 95 -9.59 15.73 -0.53
N PHE A 96 -10.22 16.60 -1.31
CA PHE A 96 -10.04 18.04 -1.24
C PHE A 96 -11.31 18.71 -0.68
N PRO A 97 -11.20 19.85 0.03
CA PRO A 97 -12.34 20.49 0.67
C PRO A 97 -13.48 20.90 -0.28
N LEU A 98 -13.13 21.35 -1.50
CA LEU A 98 -14.07 21.92 -2.46
C LEU A 98 -14.37 20.99 -3.65
N ASP A 99 -13.71 19.83 -3.72
CA ASP A 99 -13.94 18.86 -4.78
C ASP A 99 -14.71 17.64 -4.24
N PRO A 100 -15.92 17.36 -4.74
CA PRO A 100 -16.67 16.18 -4.34
C PRO A 100 -16.05 14.88 -4.87
N LYS A 101 -15.10 14.94 -5.81
CA LYS A 101 -14.40 13.77 -6.35
C LYS A 101 -13.45 13.18 -5.33
N THR A 102 -13.17 11.90 -5.54
CA THR A 102 -12.24 11.13 -4.74
C THR A 102 -11.05 10.72 -5.58
N TYR A 103 -9.86 10.76 -4.98
CA TYR A 103 -8.61 10.51 -5.68
C TYR A 103 -7.92 9.31 -5.07
N TRP A 104 -7.83 8.24 -5.86
CA TRP A 104 -7.02 7.08 -5.52
C TRP A 104 -5.68 7.19 -6.21
N LEU A 105 -4.60 6.99 -5.46
CA LEU A 105 -3.25 6.95 -6.00
C LEU A 105 -2.54 5.71 -5.47
N THR A 106 -1.63 5.16 -6.26
CA THR A 106 -0.60 4.25 -5.75
C THR A 106 0.74 4.96 -5.70
N LEU A 107 1.53 4.66 -4.67
CA LEU A 107 2.90 5.11 -4.54
C LEU A 107 3.83 3.90 -4.74
N SER A 108 4.75 4.04 -5.68
CA SER A 108 5.79 3.07 -5.96
C SER A 108 7.17 3.67 -5.73
N ARG A 109 8.02 2.96 -5.00
CA ARG A 109 9.39 3.40 -4.71
C ARG A 109 10.29 3.17 -5.93
N LEU A 110 11.06 4.19 -6.32
CA LEU A 110 12.08 4.08 -7.35
C LEU A 110 13.36 3.45 -6.76
N PRO A 111 13.98 2.45 -7.42
CA PRO A 111 15.16 1.75 -6.89
C PRO A 111 16.41 2.63 -6.82
N SER A 112 16.51 3.64 -7.69
CA SER A 112 17.63 4.59 -7.73
C SER A 112 17.14 5.99 -7.35
N ARG A 113 17.57 6.49 -6.18
CA ARG A 113 17.41 7.91 -5.82
C ARG A 113 18.42 8.72 -6.63
N ASN A 114 17.98 9.40 -7.68
CA ASN A 114 18.77 10.47 -8.26
C ASN A 114 18.58 11.74 -7.41
N ILE A 115 19.44 11.88 -6.39
CA ILE A 115 19.51 13.05 -5.50
C ILE A 115 19.68 14.35 -6.30
N ALA A 116 20.29 14.27 -7.49
CA ALA A 116 20.58 15.43 -8.35
C ALA A 116 19.35 16.22 -8.84
N ASN A 117 18.14 15.62 -8.84
CA ASN A 117 16.94 16.27 -9.38
C ASN A 117 15.88 16.66 -8.34
N GLY A 118 16.16 16.53 -7.04
CA GLY A 118 15.16 16.82 -6.00
C GLY A 118 13.90 15.93 -6.08
N SER A 119 13.99 14.79 -6.78
CA SER A 119 12.93 13.78 -6.84
C SER A 119 12.95 12.99 -5.54
N SER A 120 11.81 12.89 -4.87
CA SER A 120 11.65 12.17 -3.61
C SER A 120 11.84 10.66 -3.69
N GLY A 121 12.17 10.14 -4.89
CA GLY A 121 12.34 8.70 -5.11
C GLY A 121 11.03 7.92 -5.13
N TYR A 122 9.89 8.59 -5.24
CA TYR A 122 8.57 7.96 -5.39
C TYR A 122 7.90 8.37 -6.69
N TYR A 123 7.22 7.41 -7.29
CA TYR A 123 6.31 7.61 -8.41
C TYR A 123 4.87 7.46 -7.90
N ALA A 124 4.08 8.52 -8.05
CA ALA A 124 2.65 8.50 -7.77
C ALA A 124 1.88 8.32 -9.08
N GLU A 125 1.00 7.32 -9.12
CA GLU A 125 0.10 7.07 -10.26
C GLU A 125 -1.34 7.20 -9.79
N GLN A 126 -2.14 8.01 -10.50
CA GLN A 126 -3.57 8.10 -10.23
C GLN A 126 -4.28 6.86 -10.76
N ILE A 127 -5.11 6.26 -9.91
CA ILE A 127 -5.95 5.12 -10.23
C ILE A 127 -7.32 5.64 -10.68
N PRO A 128 -7.81 5.23 -11.87
CA PRO A 128 -9.17 5.58 -12.30
C PRO A 128 -10.20 5.14 -11.27
N CYS A 129 -10.97 6.09 -10.75
CA CYS A 129 -11.99 5.87 -9.74
C CYS A 129 -13.38 6.03 -10.38
N PRO A 130 -14.25 5.01 -10.36
CA PRO A 130 -15.63 5.17 -10.79
C PRO A 130 -16.38 6.23 -9.98
N ASN A 131 -17.16 7.08 -10.64
CA ASN A 131 -17.90 8.19 -10.01
C ASN A 131 -18.88 7.77 -8.91
N TYR A 132 -19.30 6.50 -8.90
CA TYR A 132 -20.20 5.97 -7.87
C TYR A 132 -19.48 5.64 -6.55
N LEU A 133 -18.15 5.56 -6.54
CA LEU A 133 -17.39 5.23 -5.33
C LEU A 133 -17.46 6.38 -4.33
N ARG A 134 -18.20 6.14 -3.25
CA ARG A 134 -18.29 7.05 -2.11
C ARG A 134 -16.98 7.11 -1.34
N PRO A 135 -16.77 8.15 -0.52
CA PRO A 135 -15.59 8.21 0.33
C PRO A 135 -15.38 6.98 1.22
N ALA A 136 -14.12 6.60 1.37
CA ALA A 136 -13.67 5.61 2.35
C ALA A 136 -13.07 6.29 3.58
N GLN A 137 -12.88 5.51 4.64
CA GLN A 137 -11.95 5.79 5.74
C GLN A 137 -10.98 4.62 5.87
N SER A 138 -9.81 4.81 6.47
CA SER A 138 -8.81 3.75 6.70
C SER A 138 -9.43 2.52 7.37
N SER A 139 -10.36 2.67 8.33
CA SER A 139 -11.03 1.52 8.98
C SER A 139 -12.02 0.76 8.09
N THR A 140 -12.38 1.27 6.92
CA THR A 140 -13.27 0.61 5.95
C THR A 140 -12.53 -0.04 4.79
N LEU A 141 -11.19 0.04 4.78
CA LEU A 141 -10.32 -0.51 3.75
C LEU A 141 -9.61 -1.75 4.28
N VAL A 142 -9.73 -2.87 3.57
CA VAL A 142 -9.12 -4.14 3.95
C VAL A 142 -8.30 -4.68 2.79
N SER A 143 -7.01 -4.90 3.00
CA SER A 143 -6.17 -5.59 2.01
C SER A 143 -6.28 -7.10 2.19
N VAL A 144 -6.50 -7.80 1.08
CA VAL A 144 -6.51 -9.26 0.99
C VAL A 144 -5.62 -9.64 -0.19
N GLY A 145 -4.35 -9.97 0.10
CA GLY A 145 -3.35 -10.20 -0.95
C GLY A 145 -3.18 -8.98 -1.84
N SER A 146 -3.49 -9.12 -3.13
CA SER A 146 -3.43 -8.05 -4.14
C SER A 146 -4.75 -7.31 -4.34
N ASP A 147 -5.77 -7.58 -3.54
CA ASP A 147 -7.04 -6.88 -3.60
C ASP A 147 -7.19 -5.93 -2.41
N ILE A 148 -7.81 -4.77 -2.64
CA ILE A 148 -8.29 -3.88 -1.58
C ILE A 148 -9.80 -3.87 -1.61
N TYR A 149 -10.41 -4.33 -0.53
CA TYR A 149 -11.84 -4.28 -0.30
C TYR A 149 -12.19 -2.96 0.38
N LYS A 150 -13.03 -2.17 -0.28
CA LYS A 150 -13.68 -0.99 0.27
C LYS A 150 -15.08 -1.37 0.72
N ILE A 151 -15.30 -1.34 2.02
CA ILE A 151 -16.55 -1.75 2.65
C ILE A 151 -17.44 -0.53 2.92
N GLY A 152 -18.61 -0.48 2.28
CA GLY A 152 -19.61 0.57 2.51
C GLY A 152 -19.06 1.99 2.37
N GLY A 153 -19.44 2.84 3.33
CA GLY A 153 -18.95 4.20 3.49
C GLY A 153 -19.84 5.29 2.90
N ALA A 154 -19.94 6.41 3.63
CA ALA A 154 -20.14 7.78 3.15
C ALA A 154 -19.93 8.76 4.33
N ASN A 155 -19.38 9.94 4.06
CA ASN A 155 -19.59 11.11 4.90
C ASN A 155 -19.62 12.39 4.04
N HIS A 156 -20.79 13.05 3.98
CA HIS A 156 -20.95 14.39 3.41
C HIS A 156 -20.84 15.42 4.53
N LEU A 157 -19.63 15.91 4.80
CA LEU A 157 -19.45 17.22 5.42
C LEU A 157 -19.30 18.24 4.29
N HIS A 158 -20.41 18.59 3.61
CA HIS A 158 -20.68 19.95 3.11
C HIS A 158 -22.01 20.12 2.35
N GLU A 159 -22.72 19.04 1.95
CA GLU A 159 -23.99 19.18 1.19
C GLU A 159 -25.17 18.40 1.77
N CYS A 160 -25.23 18.23 3.09
CA CYS A 160 -26.46 17.81 3.75
C CYS A 160 -26.83 18.84 4.81
N LYS A 161 -27.44 19.95 4.36
CA LYS A 161 -28.48 20.56 5.19
C LYS A 161 -29.52 19.45 5.42
N ILE A 162 -29.65 19.02 6.68
CA ILE A 162 -30.56 17.97 7.21
C ILE A 162 -29.92 16.55 7.29
N TRP A 163 -29.44 16.19 8.48
CA TRP A 163 -29.56 14.90 9.23
C TRP A 163 -29.73 13.52 8.54
N LYS A 164 -29.52 13.33 7.24
CA LYS A 164 -29.51 12.00 6.62
C LYS A 164 -28.11 11.39 6.69
N ARG A 165 -27.89 10.52 7.68
CA ARG A 165 -26.76 9.58 7.68
C ARG A 165 -26.90 8.70 6.41
N ASN A 166 -26.00 8.86 5.45
CA ASN A 166 -26.04 8.07 4.22
C ASN A 166 -25.31 6.74 4.46
N TYR A 167 -26.09 5.68 4.64
CA TYR A 167 -25.58 4.31 4.80
C TYR A 167 -25.41 3.65 3.44
N CYS A 168 -24.40 2.79 3.29
CA CYS A 168 -24.12 2.10 2.05
C CYS A 168 -23.97 0.60 2.25
N LEU A 169 -24.55 -0.20 1.35
CA LEU A 169 -24.43 -1.66 1.30
C LEU A 169 -23.27 -2.12 0.40
N SER A 170 -22.81 -1.24 -0.49
CA SER A 170 -21.90 -1.62 -1.59
C SER A 170 -20.53 -2.02 -1.07
N VAL A 171 -19.96 -3.03 -1.69
CA VAL A 171 -18.58 -3.45 -1.47
C VAL A 171 -17.86 -3.38 -2.82
N SER A 172 -16.76 -2.65 -2.86
CA SER A 172 -15.98 -2.46 -4.09
C SER A 172 -14.58 -2.98 -3.89
N VAL A 173 -14.03 -3.66 -4.89
CA VAL A 173 -12.71 -4.27 -4.83
C VAL A 173 -11.82 -3.63 -5.87
N LEU A 174 -10.68 -3.12 -5.43
CA LEU A 174 -9.60 -2.67 -6.30
C LEU A 174 -8.61 -3.82 -6.50
N ASP A 175 -8.49 -4.29 -7.73
CA ASP A 175 -7.39 -5.17 -8.12
C ASP A 175 -6.11 -4.34 -8.26
N CYS A 176 -5.16 -4.53 -7.35
CA CYS A 176 -3.93 -3.76 -7.28
C CYS A 176 -2.93 -4.09 -8.40
N ARG A 177 -3.17 -5.18 -9.15
CA ARG A 177 -2.33 -5.62 -10.26
C ARG A 177 -2.64 -4.84 -11.54
N THR A 178 -3.93 -4.71 -11.82
CA THR A 178 -4.46 -4.05 -13.02
C THR A 178 -4.92 -2.63 -12.76
N HIS A 179 -5.05 -2.22 -11.48
CA HIS A 179 -5.63 -0.95 -11.05
C HIS A 179 -7.07 -0.75 -11.56
N THR A 180 -7.87 -1.83 -11.51
CA THR A 180 -9.27 -1.83 -11.95
C THR A 180 -10.22 -2.15 -10.80
N TRP A 181 -11.36 -1.47 -10.79
CA TRP A 181 -12.42 -1.67 -9.80
C TRP A 181 -13.45 -2.69 -10.27
N ARG A 182 -13.92 -3.53 -9.34
CA ARG A 182 -15.06 -4.44 -9.52
C ARG A 182 -15.98 -4.38 -8.31
N GLN A 183 -17.23 -4.79 -8.48
CA GLN A 183 -18.18 -4.94 -7.37
C GLN A 183 -18.03 -6.33 -6.74
N ALA A 184 -18.14 -6.38 -5.42
CA ALA A 184 -18.31 -7.62 -4.65
C ALA A 184 -19.78 -7.72 -4.16
N PRO A 185 -20.20 -8.90 -3.66
CA PRO A 185 -21.50 -9.05 -3.02
C PRO A 185 -21.74 -7.96 -1.96
N SER A 186 -22.92 -7.35 -2.00
CA SER A 186 -23.28 -6.29 -1.05
C SER A 186 -23.51 -6.88 0.35
N MET A 187 -23.21 -6.09 1.38
CA MET A 187 -23.53 -6.44 2.76
C MET A 187 -25.04 -6.60 2.94
N GLY A 188 -25.46 -7.32 3.98
CA GLY A 188 -26.86 -7.35 4.42
C GLY A 188 -27.25 -6.06 5.17
N MET A 189 -26.29 -5.39 5.81
CA MET A 189 -26.52 -4.15 6.56
C MET A 189 -25.81 -2.95 5.94
N ALA A 190 -26.55 -1.84 5.80
CA ALA A 190 -26.01 -0.61 5.27
C ALA A 190 -25.17 0.08 6.36
N ARG A 191 -23.96 0.50 6.01
CA ARG A 191 -22.99 1.09 6.96
C ARG A 191 -22.43 2.42 6.46
N ASN A 192 -22.19 3.34 7.38
CA ASN A 192 -21.54 4.62 7.14
C ASN A 192 -20.02 4.52 7.38
N ALA A 193 -19.33 5.66 7.29
CA ALA A 193 -17.88 5.73 7.42
C ALA A 193 -17.33 5.37 8.82
N ASN A 194 -18.16 5.34 9.86
CA ASN A 194 -17.75 4.99 11.22
C ASN A 194 -17.69 3.47 11.48
N SER A 195 -17.82 2.66 10.43
CA SER A 195 -17.63 1.22 10.51
C SER A 195 -16.15 0.84 10.49
N THR A 196 -15.88 -0.38 10.94
CA THR A 196 -14.57 -1.02 10.88
C THR A 196 -14.67 -2.34 10.12
N ALA A 197 -13.62 -2.67 9.40
CA ALA A 197 -13.49 -3.90 8.65
C ALA A 197 -12.09 -4.49 8.89
N THR A 198 -12.00 -5.80 9.15
CA THR A 198 -10.73 -6.49 9.42
C THR A 198 -10.72 -7.85 8.76
N LEU A 199 -9.62 -8.16 8.06
CA LEU A 199 -9.35 -9.52 7.60
C LEU A 199 -8.93 -10.36 8.79
N PHE A 200 -9.67 -11.43 9.06
CA PHE A 200 -9.39 -12.35 10.15
C PHE A 200 -9.90 -13.74 9.77
N ASP A 201 -9.08 -14.77 9.97
CA ASP A 201 -9.47 -16.18 9.76
C ASP A 201 -10.15 -16.43 8.39
N GLY A 202 -9.56 -15.91 7.31
CA GLY A 202 -10.09 -16.08 5.94
C GLY A 202 -11.38 -15.30 5.62
N LYS A 203 -11.86 -14.44 6.53
CA LYS A 203 -13.08 -13.65 6.36
C LYS A 203 -12.83 -12.18 6.61
N ILE A 204 -13.63 -11.31 6.00
CA ILE A 204 -13.66 -9.89 6.33
C ILE A 204 -14.80 -9.65 7.31
N TYR A 205 -14.46 -9.39 8.57
CA TYR A 205 -15.42 -9.03 9.61
C TYR A 205 -15.69 -7.54 9.55
N VAL A 206 -16.96 -7.14 9.58
CA VAL A 206 -17.41 -5.75 9.51
C VAL A 206 -18.33 -5.43 10.67
N ALA A 207 -18.04 -4.32 11.36
CA ALA A 207 -18.73 -3.93 12.57
C ALA A 207 -18.95 -2.41 12.64
N GLY A 208 -19.97 -1.98 13.37
CA GLY A 208 -20.31 -0.57 13.59
C GLY A 208 -20.83 0.18 12.37
N GLY A 209 -20.95 1.50 12.49
CA GLY A 209 -21.41 2.39 11.42
C GLY A 209 -22.86 2.16 10.97
N CYS A 210 -23.71 1.53 11.78
CA CYS A 210 -25.12 1.27 11.49
C CYS A 210 -26.04 2.17 12.33
N ASP A 211 -27.32 2.25 11.97
CA ASP A 211 -28.33 2.98 12.73
C ASP A 211 -28.58 2.37 14.12
N GLU A 212 -28.87 3.20 15.11
CA GLU A 212 -29.05 2.82 16.52
C GLU A 212 -30.14 1.75 16.72
N GLU A 213 -31.21 1.78 15.91
CA GLU A 213 -32.27 0.77 15.92
C GLU A 213 -31.75 -0.65 15.61
N TYR A 214 -30.65 -0.77 14.87
CA TYR A 214 -30.03 -2.04 14.48
C TYR A 214 -28.94 -2.49 15.45
N VAL A 215 -28.35 -1.58 16.25
CA VAL A 215 -27.38 -1.90 17.31
C VAL A 215 -28.01 -2.79 18.38
N SER A 216 -29.31 -2.60 18.64
CA SER A 216 -30.07 -3.46 19.55
C SER A 216 -30.25 -4.90 19.04
N LYS A 217 -29.96 -5.20 17.76
CA LYS A 217 -30.08 -6.54 17.17
C LYS A 217 -28.74 -7.28 17.28
N PRO A 218 -28.74 -8.61 17.50
CA PRO A 218 -27.52 -9.39 17.74
C PRO A 218 -26.62 -9.55 16.49
N ASN A 219 -26.97 -8.90 15.38
CA ASN A 219 -26.39 -9.12 14.05
C ASN A 219 -25.69 -7.86 13.50
N TRP A 220 -25.31 -6.91 14.36
CA TRP A 220 -24.60 -5.69 13.95
C TRP A 220 -23.18 -5.95 13.43
N ILE A 221 -22.69 -7.19 13.54
CA ILE A 221 -21.46 -7.69 12.94
C ILE A 221 -21.82 -8.65 11.81
N GLU A 222 -21.18 -8.49 10.67
CA GLU A 222 -21.28 -9.40 9.53
C GLU A 222 -19.88 -9.87 9.12
N ALA A 223 -19.77 -11.09 8.61
CA ALA A 223 -18.53 -11.61 8.05
C ALA A 223 -18.74 -11.94 6.57
N PHE A 224 -17.82 -11.48 5.72
CA PHE A 224 -17.72 -11.88 4.33
C PHE A 224 -16.73 -13.02 4.21
N ASP A 225 -17.22 -14.17 3.82
CA ASP A 225 -16.42 -15.36 3.59
C ASP A 225 -15.77 -15.27 2.20
N LEU A 226 -14.44 -15.20 2.16
CA LEU A 226 -13.69 -14.99 0.93
C LEU A 226 -13.69 -16.22 0.00
N GLU A 227 -13.91 -17.41 0.53
CA GLU A 227 -13.96 -18.65 -0.25
C GLU A 227 -15.31 -18.80 -0.95
N THR A 228 -16.39 -18.67 -0.19
CA THR A 228 -17.75 -18.80 -0.71
C THR A 228 -18.27 -17.52 -1.37
N GLN A 229 -17.60 -16.38 -1.15
CA GLN A 229 -18.04 -15.05 -1.58
C GLN A 229 -19.45 -14.72 -1.06
N THR A 230 -19.74 -15.06 0.19
CA THR A 230 -21.05 -14.81 0.81
C THR A 230 -20.94 -14.05 2.13
N TRP A 231 -21.97 -13.27 2.45
CA TRP A 231 -22.11 -12.60 3.74
C TRP A 231 -22.90 -13.48 4.70
N GLY A 232 -22.42 -13.57 5.94
CA GLY A 232 -23.12 -14.23 7.04
C GLY A 232 -23.19 -13.32 8.27
N PRO A 233 -24.30 -13.38 9.05
CA PRO A 233 -24.35 -12.69 10.34
C PRO A 233 -23.37 -13.34 11.31
N VAL A 234 -22.76 -12.53 12.17
CA VAL A 234 -21.93 -13.01 13.27
C VAL A 234 -22.70 -12.78 14.56
N THR A 235 -23.08 -13.87 15.22
CA THR A 235 -23.81 -13.80 16.49
C THR A 235 -22.88 -13.29 17.58
N ASN A 236 -23.12 -12.05 18.04
CA ASN A 236 -22.50 -11.53 19.24
C ASN A 236 -23.41 -11.84 20.44
N PRO A 237 -22.91 -12.51 21.50
CA PRO A 237 -23.67 -12.84 22.71
C PRO A 237 -24.16 -11.62 23.52
N ARG A 238 -23.87 -10.39 23.07
CA ARG A 238 -24.20 -9.12 23.75
C ARG A 238 -23.66 -9.12 25.18
N ILE A 239 -22.35 -9.09 25.32
CA ILE A 239 -21.74 -9.16 26.65
C ILE A 239 -21.78 -7.77 27.28
N PHE A 240 -22.88 -7.51 27.99
CA PHE A 240 -23.27 -6.21 28.52
C PHE A 240 -22.52 -5.77 29.78
N ARG A 241 -22.33 -4.44 29.92
CA ARG A 241 -22.95 -3.61 30.99
C ARG A 241 -22.70 -2.12 30.76
N ARG A 242 -23.72 -1.35 30.32
CA ARG A 242 -23.99 0.05 30.70
C ARG A 242 -25.41 0.47 30.29
N HIS A 243 -25.97 1.41 31.05
CA HIS A 243 -27.35 1.89 30.95
C HIS A 243 -27.66 2.52 29.59
N GLU A 244 -28.90 2.37 29.12
CA GLU A 244 -29.42 2.87 27.83
C GLU A 244 -29.25 4.39 27.62
N GLU A 245 -28.99 5.15 28.68
CA GLU A 245 -29.00 6.61 28.68
C GLU A 245 -27.66 7.25 28.24
N ASP A 246 -26.56 6.49 28.14
CA ASP A 246 -25.22 6.99 27.78
C ASP A 246 -24.82 6.76 26.31
N ARG A 247 -25.73 6.26 25.45
CA ARG A 247 -25.41 5.97 24.04
C ARG A 247 -25.07 7.24 23.28
N VAL A 248 -23.81 7.39 22.92
CA VAL A 248 -23.32 8.47 22.06
C VAL A 248 -23.95 8.30 20.67
N LYS A 249 -24.56 9.37 20.15
CA LYS A 249 -25.23 9.37 18.85
C LYS A 249 -24.25 9.06 17.70
N GLY A 250 -24.27 7.82 17.23
CA GLY A 250 -23.54 7.32 16.06
C GLY A 250 -22.49 6.28 16.43
N PHE A 251 -22.85 5.00 16.27
CA PHE A 251 -22.02 3.87 16.69
C PHE A 251 -20.73 3.78 15.85
N GLY A 252 -19.62 4.28 16.40
CA GLY A 252 -18.29 4.05 15.88
C GLY A 252 -17.75 2.71 16.35
N ALA A 253 -17.05 1.99 15.49
CA ALA A 253 -16.29 0.83 15.89
C ALA A 253 -14.86 0.89 15.35
N LYS A 254 -13.94 0.24 16.05
CA LYS A 254 -12.60 -0.09 15.60
C LYS A 254 -12.34 -1.56 15.86
N SER A 255 -11.46 -2.16 15.08
CA SER A 255 -11.14 -3.57 15.26
C SER A 255 -9.67 -3.82 15.03
N VAL A 256 -9.15 -4.81 15.75
CA VAL A 256 -7.75 -5.21 15.76
C VAL A 256 -7.70 -6.73 15.76
N SER A 257 -6.94 -7.32 14.84
CA SER A 257 -6.55 -8.73 14.93
C SER A 257 -5.21 -8.83 15.64
N LEU A 258 -5.13 -9.58 16.73
CA LEU A 258 -3.90 -9.76 17.49
C LEU A 258 -3.92 -11.13 18.17
N GLU A 259 -2.81 -11.86 18.13
CA GLU A 259 -2.59 -13.17 18.76
C GLU A 259 -3.68 -14.18 18.40
N GLY A 260 -4.04 -14.23 17.12
CA GLY A 260 -5.07 -15.15 16.62
C GLY A 260 -6.47 -14.85 17.14
N LYS A 261 -6.73 -13.65 17.68
CA LYS A 261 -8.04 -13.18 18.14
C LYS A 261 -8.44 -11.90 17.41
N LEU A 262 -9.75 -11.68 17.30
CA LEU A 262 -10.32 -10.46 16.74
C LEU A 262 -10.95 -9.63 17.85
N TYR A 263 -10.38 -8.47 18.14
CA TYR A 263 -10.89 -7.49 19.07
C TYR A 263 -11.72 -6.46 18.31
N ILE A 264 -12.88 -6.11 18.85
CA ILE A 264 -13.74 -5.03 18.36
C ILE A 264 -13.99 -4.09 19.52
N PHE A 265 -13.72 -2.81 19.30
CA PHE A 265 -13.93 -1.69 20.20
C PHE A 265 -15.05 -0.80 19.63
N GLY A 266 -15.87 -0.22 20.49
CA GLY A 266 -17.00 0.65 20.16
C GLY A 266 -17.71 1.01 21.46
N ASP A 267 -19.04 1.17 21.46
CA ASP A 267 -19.79 1.32 22.73
C ASP A 267 -19.57 0.11 23.67
N GLU A 268 -19.31 -1.07 23.08
CA GLU A 268 -18.97 -2.30 23.78
C GLU A 268 -17.69 -2.90 23.17
N SER A 269 -16.79 -3.40 24.02
CA SER A 269 -15.57 -4.08 23.59
C SER A 269 -15.74 -5.60 23.70
N ALA A 270 -15.51 -6.31 22.60
CA ALA A 270 -15.65 -7.76 22.53
C ALA A 270 -14.44 -8.39 21.82
N VAL A 271 -14.12 -9.62 22.18
CA VAL A 271 -13.06 -10.41 21.54
C VAL A 271 -13.64 -11.71 21.01
N TYR A 272 -13.29 -12.07 19.78
CA TYR A 272 -13.63 -13.34 19.16
C TYR A 272 -12.43 -14.28 19.17
N ASN A 273 -12.64 -15.46 19.73
CA ASN A 273 -11.71 -16.57 19.64
C ASN A 273 -12.19 -17.55 18.56
N PRO A 274 -11.49 -17.68 17.43
CA PRO A 274 -11.87 -18.61 16.36
C PRO A 274 -11.77 -20.07 16.81
N GLU A 275 -10.85 -20.42 17.72
CA GLU A 275 -10.69 -21.80 18.21
C GLU A 275 -11.92 -22.28 18.99
N GLU A 276 -12.56 -21.37 19.72
CA GLU A 276 -13.78 -21.65 20.48
C GLU A 276 -15.06 -21.36 19.68
N GLY A 277 -14.93 -20.65 18.55
CA GLY A 277 -16.06 -20.12 17.78
C GLY A 277 -16.94 -19.17 18.59
N LYS A 278 -16.37 -18.47 19.57
CA LYS A 278 -17.13 -17.70 20.57
C LYS A 278 -16.57 -16.30 20.77
N TRP A 279 -17.50 -15.39 21.04
CA TRP A 279 -17.20 -14.05 21.52
C TRP A 279 -17.22 -14.01 23.05
N SER A 280 -16.28 -13.27 23.64
CA SER A 280 -16.20 -12.98 25.06
C SER A 280 -16.00 -11.47 25.29
N ALA A 281 -16.27 -10.99 26.52
CA ALA A 281 -15.93 -9.62 26.88
C ALA A 281 -14.42 -9.46 26.86
N VAL A 282 -13.97 -8.27 26.46
CA VAL A 282 -12.59 -7.88 26.73
C VAL A 282 -12.43 -7.74 28.25
N GLY A 283 -11.59 -8.58 28.85
CA GLY A 283 -11.35 -8.56 30.30
C GLY A 283 -10.74 -7.24 30.78
N GLU A 284 -10.84 -6.97 32.08
CA GLU A 284 -10.18 -5.81 32.71
C GLU A 284 -8.66 -5.79 32.42
N ASP A 285 -8.06 -6.98 32.32
CA ASP A 285 -6.64 -7.21 32.01
C ASP A 285 -6.25 -6.86 30.55
N MET A 286 -7.18 -6.39 29.71
CA MET A 286 -6.91 -5.95 28.34
C MET A 286 -7.46 -4.54 28.09
N TYR A 287 -7.84 -3.82 29.16
CA TYR A 287 -8.44 -2.50 29.09
C TYR A 287 -7.50 -1.50 28.41
N ARG A 288 -6.18 -1.61 28.60
CA ARG A 288 -5.24 -0.64 28.00
C ARG A 288 -5.12 -0.78 26.49
N MET A 289 -5.40 -1.96 25.93
CA MET A 289 -5.42 -2.17 24.48
C MET A 289 -6.44 -1.27 23.77
N SER A 290 -7.57 -0.95 24.44
CA SER A 290 -8.62 -0.08 23.89
C SER A 290 -8.13 1.31 23.48
N ARG A 291 -6.96 1.75 23.97
CA ARG A 291 -6.30 2.98 23.50
C ARG A 291 -6.10 3.00 21.98
N ALA A 292 -5.90 1.85 21.35
CA ALA A 292 -5.79 1.74 19.89
C ALA A 292 -7.06 2.19 19.15
N GLU A 293 -8.23 2.20 19.79
CA GLU A 293 -9.46 2.73 19.19
C GLU A 293 -9.35 4.23 18.84
N ARG A 294 -8.63 4.98 19.69
CA ARG A 294 -8.57 6.46 19.62
C ARG A 294 -7.36 6.96 18.84
N GLU A 295 -6.30 6.17 18.80
CA GLU A 295 -5.03 6.51 18.16
C GLU A 295 -4.86 5.82 16.81
N ARG A 296 -3.97 6.36 15.99
CA ARG A 296 -3.57 5.71 14.73
C ARG A 296 -2.67 4.53 15.08
N HIS A 297 -3.01 3.37 14.57
CA HIS A 297 -2.35 2.11 14.89
C HIS A 297 -2.20 1.24 13.65
N CYS A 298 -1.28 0.27 13.73
CA CYS A 298 -1.21 -0.83 12.78
C CYS A 298 -0.75 -2.10 13.50
N VAL A 299 -1.07 -3.26 12.94
CA VAL A 299 -0.55 -4.55 13.40
C VAL A 299 0.44 -5.06 12.36
N ILE A 300 1.64 -5.43 12.82
CA ILE A 300 2.72 -5.93 11.97
C ILE A 300 3.32 -7.14 12.68
N ASP A 301 3.36 -8.29 12.01
CA ASP A 301 3.90 -9.54 12.54
C ASP A 301 3.39 -9.86 13.95
N ASP A 302 2.07 -9.68 14.14
CA ASP A 302 1.36 -9.89 15.40
C ASP A 302 1.79 -8.97 16.56
N VAL A 303 2.34 -7.80 16.23
CA VAL A 303 2.64 -6.72 17.16
C VAL A 303 1.79 -5.52 16.84
N LEU A 304 1.03 -5.04 17.82
CA LEU A 304 0.22 -3.84 17.72
C LEU A 304 1.06 -2.60 18.05
N PHE A 305 1.18 -1.69 17.08
CA PHE A 305 1.86 -0.40 17.20
C PHE A 305 0.85 0.74 17.22
N LEU A 306 1.15 1.80 17.96
CA LEU A 306 0.43 3.07 17.89
C LEU A 306 1.38 4.26 17.82
N TRP A 307 0.87 5.36 17.30
CA TRP A 307 1.51 6.67 17.42
C TRP A 307 0.84 7.46 18.54
N ASP A 308 1.57 7.74 19.62
CA ASP A 308 1.12 8.60 20.70
C ASP A 308 1.30 10.05 20.27
N ARG A 309 0.22 10.65 19.77
CA ARG A 309 0.22 12.03 19.25
C ARG A 309 0.63 13.06 20.29
N TYR A 310 0.26 12.87 21.56
CA TYR A 310 0.53 13.85 22.62
C TYR A 310 2.00 13.87 23.01
N ASN A 311 2.57 12.68 23.19
CA ASN A 311 3.99 12.54 23.56
C ASN A 311 4.92 12.52 22.34
N ARG A 312 4.36 12.40 21.12
CA ARG A 312 5.08 12.29 19.84
C ARG A 312 6.06 11.11 19.83
N VAL A 313 5.59 9.95 20.31
CA VAL A 313 6.37 8.72 20.37
C VAL A 313 5.61 7.55 19.76
N PHE A 314 6.34 6.62 19.17
CA PHE A 314 5.78 5.32 18.79
C PHE A 314 5.72 4.42 20.02
N LYS A 315 4.63 3.68 20.17
CA LYS A 315 4.47 2.67 21.21
C LYS A 315 4.11 1.33 20.61
N TRP A 316 4.48 0.26 21.29
CA TRP A 316 4.04 -1.09 20.99
C TRP A 316 3.32 -1.68 22.20
N TYR A 317 2.37 -2.54 21.94
CA TYR A 317 1.56 -3.17 22.97
C TYR A 317 2.20 -4.50 23.40
N ASP A 318 2.42 -4.64 24.70
CA ASP A 318 2.81 -5.90 25.34
C ASP A 318 1.58 -6.56 25.95
N SER A 319 1.12 -7.62 25.28
CA SER A 319 -0.02 -8.44 25.69
C SER A 319 0.20 -9.18 27.01
N LYS A 320 1.45 -9.49 27.38
CA LYS A 320 1.75 -10.21 28.62
C LYS A 320 1.53 -9.37 29.86
N SER A 321 1.73 -8.06 29.75
CA SER A 321 1.65 -7.12 30.87
C SER A 321 0.51 -6.10 30.75
N ASP A 322 -0.32 -6.20 29.71
CA ASP A 322 -1.33 -5.20 29.31
C ASP A 322 -0.78 -3.78 29.39
N SER A 323 0.31 -3.52 28.68
CA SER A 323 0.99 -2.24 28.75
C SER A 323 1.49 -1.75 27.40
N TRP A 324 1.44 -0.42 27.24
CA TRP A 324 2.04 0.25 26.10
C TRP A 324 3.45 0.69 26.46
N LYS A 325 4.43 0.16 25.73
CA LYS A 325 5.84 0.47 25.91
C LYS A 325 6.34 1.34 24.76
N ASP A 326 7.30 2.21 25.04
CA ASP A 326 7.89 3.07 24.02
C ASP A 326 8.75 2.26 23.05
N LEU A 327 8.67 2.60 21.77
CA LEU A 327 9.60 2.13 20.76
C LEU A 327 10.84 3.03 20.80
N ILE A 328 11.93 2.54 21.39
CA ILE A 328 13.14 3.34 21.63
C ILE A 328 14.01 3.47 20.38
N GLY A 329 14.82 4.53 20.28
CA GLY A 329 15.80 4.70 19.19
C GLY A 329 15.26 5.29 17.89
N ILE A 330 14.01 5.76 17.87
CA ILE A 330 13.47 6.55 16.76
C ILE A 330 14.01 7.97 16.85
N GLU A 331 14.91 8.32 15.93
CA GLU A 331 15.56 9.62 15.87
C GLU A 331 15.47 10.20 14.44
N GLY A 332 15.56 11.52 14.31
CA GLY A 332 15.68 12.20 13.02
C GLY A 332 14.37 12.49 12.28
N LEU A 333 13.21 12.06 12.79
CA LEU A 333 11.91 12.52 12.28
C LEU A 333 11.62 13.96 12.71
N PRO A 334 10.90 14.74 11.89
CA PRO A 334 10.50 16.10 12.26
C PRO A 334 9.51 16.09 13.42
N GLU A 335 9.48 17.19 14.18
CA GLU A 335 8.44 17.39 15.20
C GLU A 335 7.09 17.63 14.52
N LEU A 336 6.16 16.70 14.71
CA LEU A 336 4.81 16.79 14.17
C LEU A 336 3.89 17.58 15.12
N SER A 337 2.97 18.34 14.53
CA SER A 337 1.92 19.04 15.28
C SER A 337 1.00 18.04 15.98
N THR A 338 0.62 18.37 17.21
CA THR A 338 -0.35 17.58 17.98
C THR A 338 -1.79 17.87 17.54
N ASP A 339 -2.06 18.95 16.79
CA ASP A 339 -3.41 19.26 16.31
C ASP A 339 -3.77 18.39 15.09
N PRO A 340 -4.78 17.49 15.19
CA PRO A 340 -5.20 16.62 14.09
C PRO A 340 -5.78 17.37 12.89
N ARG A 341 -6.18 18.63 13.06
CA ARG A 341 -6.66 19.50 11.97
C ARG A 341 -5.51 20.05 11.13
N VAL A 342 -4.28 20.02 11.66
CA VAL A 342 -3.07 20.56 11.02
C VAL A 342 -2.15 19.43 10.56
N CYS A 343 -2.06 18.34 11.32
CA CYS A 343 -1.25 17.17 10.97
C CYS A 343 -2.04 15.89 11.20
N GLN A 344 -2.57 15.34 10.11
CA GLN A 344 -3.08 13.98 10.01
C GLN A 344 -1.92 13.01 9.80
N VAL A 345 -1.98 11.87 10.48
CA VAL A 345 -0.98 10.80 10.37
C VAL A 345 -1.66 9.46 10.11
N GLU A 346 -1.03 8.57 9.36
CA GLU A 346 -1.52 7.22 9.09
C GLU A 346 -0.39 6.20 9.27
N MET A 347 -0.75 4.98 9.66
CA MET A 347 0.18 3.88 9.90
C MET A 347 -0.24 2.64 9.11
N VAL A 348 0.69 2.03 8.39
CA VAL A 348 0.43 0.81 7.60
C VAL A 348 1.59 -0.18 7.68
N ASP A 349 1.29 -1.47 7.48
CA ASP A 349 2.29 -2.52 7.32
C ASP A 349 2.95 -2.45 5.93
N LEU A 350 4.26 -2.21 5.88
CA LEU A 350 5.07 -2.24 4.66
C LEU A 350 5.94 -3.51 4.57
N GLY A 351 5.39 -4.66 4.98
CA GLY A 351 6.05 -5.96 4.92
C GLY A 351 7.06 -6.12 6.05
N GLY A 352 6.60 -6.00 7.28
CA GLY A 352 7.44 -6.09 8.48
C GLY A 352 8.07 -4.75 8.89
N LYS A 353 7.63 -3.64 8.27
CA LYS A 353 8.05 -2.28 8.61
C LYS A 353 6.84 -1.40 8.85
N ILE A 354 6.98 -0.44 9.77
CA ILE A 354 5.98 0.60 9.96
C ILE A 354 6.16 1.61 8.82
N GLY A 355 5.14 1.71 7.96
CA GLY A 355 4.96 2.86 7.08
C GLY A 355 4.22 3.96 7.83
N PHE A 356 4.92 5.04 8.15
CA PHE A 356 4.34 6.19 8.86
C PHE A 356 4.18 7.36 7.89
N LEU A 357 2.95 7.76 7.62
CA LEU A 357 2.64 8.84 6.69
C LEU A 357 2.04 10.03 7.43
N TRP A 358 2.38 11.24 7.02
CA TRP A 358 1.78 12.46 7.55
C TRP A 358 1.64 13.52 6.48
N ASN A 359 0.75 14.47 6.70
CA ASN A 359 0.68 15.64 5.84
C ASN A 359 1.36 16.87 6.46
N GLU A 360 1.85 17.74 5.59
CA GLU A 360 2.40 19.04 5.91
C GLU A 360 1.69 20.08 5.03
N TYR A 361 0.97 21.00 5.67
CA TYR A 361 0.34 22.12 4.99
C TYR A 361 1.35 23.24 4.76
N LEU A 362 1.44 23.70 3.51
CA LEU A 362 2.28 24.82 3.12
C LEU A 362 1.39 25.99 2.73
N TYR A 363 1.34 26.99 3.61
CA TYR A 363 0.67 28.25 3.33
C TYR A 363 1.57 29.12 2.46
N THR A 364 1.24 29.23 1.17
CA THR A 364 1.87 30.22 0.29
C THR A 364 0.93 31.41 0.11
N ALA A 365 1.46 32.56 -0.32
CA ALA A 365 0.68 33.79 -0.50
C ALA A 365 -0.49 33.65 -1.51
N THR A 366 -0.45 32.64 -2.39
CA THR A 366 -1.41 32.44 -3.47
C THR A 366 -2.16 31.10 -3.42
N ASN A 367 -1.61 30.06 -2.78
CA ASN A 367 -2.20 28.72 -2.69
C ASN A 367 -1.95 28.05 -1.34
N GLN A 368 -2.85 27.15 -0.93
CA GLN A 368 -2.62 26.22 0.17
C GLN A 368 -2.18 24.88 -0.44
N GLU A 369 -0.89 24.60 -0.48
CA GLU A 369 -0.39 23.30 -0.96
C GLU A 369 -0.29 22.31 0.20
N CYS A 370 -0.29 21.01 -0.11
CA CYS A 370 -0.04 19.97 0.88
C CYS A 370 1.02 18.99 0.37
N ARG A 371 1.95 18.62 1.25
CA ARG A 371 2.87 17.50 1.04
C ARG A 371 2.46 16.34 1.90
N ILE A 372 2.39 15.15 1.31
CA ILE A 372 2.30 13.90 2.06
C ILE A 372 3.70 13.33 2.15
N TRP A 373 4.13 13.07 3.37
CA TRP A 373 5.40 12.45 3.72
C TRP A 373 5.20 10.98 4.08
N CYS A 374 6.26 10.21 3.94
CA CYS A 374 6.30 8.82 4.36
C CYS A 374 7.67 8.51 4.98
N ALA A 375 7.66 7.80 6.10
CA ALA A 375 8.81 7.19 6.72
C ALA A 375 8.66 5.65 6.72
N GLU A 376 9.75 4.94 6.41
CA GLU A 376 9.86 3.50 6.69
C GLU A 376 10.66 3.32 7.98
N ILE A 377 10.03 2.67 8.95
CA ILE A 377 10.63 2.40 10.25
C ILE A 377 10.72 0.89 10.43
N THR A 378 11.93 0.41 10.65
CA THR A 378 12.20 -0.98 11.06
C THR A 378 12.21 -1.08 12.57
N PHE A 379 11.96 -2.26 13.11
CA PHE A 379 12.03 -2.52 14.54
C PHE A 379 12.59 -3.91 14.82
N GLU A 380 13.26 -4.05 15.95
CA GLU A 380 13.79 -5.31 16.48
C GLU A 380 13.42 -5.47 17.95
N ARG A 381 13.01 -6.68 18.35
CA ARG A 381 12.90 -7.03 19.77
C ARG A 381 14.28 -7.44 20.28
N ARG A 382 14.68 -6.93 21.44
CA ARG A 382 15.91 -7.33 22.14
C ARG A 382 15.59 -8.18 23.36
N ASP A 383 16.58 -8.95 23.81
CA ASP A 383 16.48 -9.69 25.07
C ASP A 383 16.21 -8.70 26.21
N GLY A 384 15.15 -8.92 26.99
CA GLY A 384 14.78 -8.03 28.09
C GLY A 384 13.52 -7.17 27.87
N ASP A 385 12.64 -7.57 26.96
CA ASP A 385 11.29 -6.97 26.83
C ASP A 385 11.28 -5.52 26.31
N GLU A 386 12.34 -5.17 25.58
CA GLU A 386 12.54 -3.90 24.90
C GLU A 386 12.43 -4.04 23.38
N MET A 387 11.91 -3.01 22.72
CA MET A 387 11.83 -2.95 21.26
C MET A 387 12.50 -1.68 20.76
N ARG A 388 13.47 -1.83 19.86
CA ARG A 388 14.20 -0.71 19.26
C ARG A 388 13.73 -0.49 17.84
N GLY A 389 13.36 0.74 17.52
CA GLY A 389 13.05 1.17 16.18
C GLY A 389 14.22 1.90 15.51
N LYS A 390 14.22 1.93 14.18
CA LYS A 390 15.15 2.70 13.37
C LYS A 390 14.47 3.24 12.11
N VAL A 391 14.58 4.54 11.90
CA VAL A 391 14.14 5.20 10.67
C VAL A 391 15.12 4.84 9.56
N GLU A 392 14.67 4.03 8.61
CA GLU A 392 15.50 3.65 7.44
C GLU A 392 15.53 4.78 6.42
N TRP A 393 14.43 5.53 6.32
CA TRP A 393 14.27 6.64 5.39
C TRP A 393 12.97 7.39 5.71
N PHE A 394 12.94 8.68 5.38
CA PHE A 394 11.71 9.41 5.11
C PHE A 394 11.92 10.49 4.05
N ASP A 395 10.87 10.82 3.29
CA ASP A 395 10.82 11.95 2.33
C ASP A 395 9.35 12.28 1.95
N PHE A 396 9.10 13.40 1.28
CA PHE A 396 7.77 13.74 0.78
C PHE A 396 7.43 12.85 -0.44
N VAL A 397 6.36 12.07 -0.38
CA VAL A 397 6.00 11.11 -1.43
C VAL A 397 4.97 11.65 -2.42
N LEU A 398 4.28 12.73 -2.06
CA LEU A 398 3.30 13.38 -2.92
C LEU A 398 3.22 14.88 -2.61
N ARG A 399 3.16 15.71 -3.65
CA ARG A 399 2.79 17.12 -3.56
C ARG A 399 1.46 17.32 -4.26
N THR A 400 0.48 17.86 -3.54
CA THR A 400 -0.84 18.18 -4.09
C THR A 400 -0.91 19.67 -4.43
N HIS A 401 -1.68 20.00 -5.47
CA HIS A 401 -1.89 21.38 -5.94
C HIS A 401 -2.76 22.20 -4.98
N GLU A 402 -3.57 21.52 -4.18
CA GLU A 402 -4.42 22.08 -3.13
C GLU A 402 -4.25 21.29 -1.83
N SER A 403 -4.64 21.89 -0.71
CA SER A 403 -4.56 21.24 0.60
C SER A 403 -5.63 20.18 0.71
N CYS A 404 -5.21 18.93 0.94
CA CYS A 404 -6.15 17.85 1.15
C CYS A 404 -6.89 18.06 2.48
N SER A 405 -8.20 17.84 2.48
CA SER A 405 -9.03 17.86 3.69
C SER A 405 -8.85 16.59 4.51
N MET A 406 -8.50 15.47 3.85
CA MET A 406 -8.26 14.17 4.47
C MET A 406 -7.47 13.28 3.52
N PHE A 407 -6.62 12.43 4.07
CA PHE A 407 -6.09 11.27 3.36
C PHE A 407 -6.21 9.99 4.20
N ASP A 408 -6.44 8.85 3.55
CA ASP A 408 -6.43 7.52 4.15
C ASP A 408 -5.42 6.64 3.41
N VAL A 409 -4.91 5.62 4.09
CA VAL A 409 -3.83 4.77 3.56
C VAL A 409 -4.15 3.31 3.79
N VAL A 410 -3.87 2.49 2.78
CA VAL A 410 -3.84 1.04 2.89
C VAL A 410 -2.65 0.51 2.09
N SER A 411 -2.02 -0.56 2.55
CA SER A 411 -0.98 -1.26 1.79
C SER A 411 -1.54 -2.58 1.24
N ALA A 412 -1.08 -2.98 0.05
CA ALA A 412 -1.42 -4.27 -0.54
C ALA A 412 -0.18 -4.94 -1.12
N SER A 413 -0.17 -6.27 -1.11
CA SER A 413 0.93 -7.09 -1.64
C SER A 413 0.68 -7.42 -3.10
N VAL A 414 1.63 -7.07 -3.99
CA VAL A 414 1.45 -7.23 -5.44
C VAL A 414 2.65 -7.87 -6.13
#